data_AF-A0AA40P433-F1
#
_entry.id   AF-A0AA40P433-F1
#
_cell.length_a   1.000
_cell.length_b   1.000
_cell.length_c   1.000
_cell.angle_alpha   90.00
_cell.angle_beta   90.00
_cell.angle_gamma   90.00
#
_symmetry.space_group_name_H-M   'P 1'
#
loop_
_entity.id
_entity.type
_entity.pdbx_description
1 polymer ?
#
loop_
_entity_poly.entity_id
_entity_poly.type
_entity_poly.pdbx_seq_one_letter_code
_entity_poly.pdbx_strand_id
1 'polypeptide(L)'
;MMLAIRQMLSMVLEQHAQELELQPRQYGVLVSPRVDSELLGAASFVLAARAHCDAEELRLRLPSHLKIGSVESIRELVGLHLPGIRLRPLPVAPRQIPFHAAKTYFVLDLDARERETIDKSGGFAFHVSGEFPGLELQFWAIRN
;
A
#
# COMPACT_ATOMS: atom_id res chain seq x y z
N MET A 1 17.35 -16.28 31.90
CA MET A 1 15.90 -15.95 31.87
C MET A 1 15.66 -14.43 31.68
N MET A 2 16.43 -13.75 30.81
CA MET A 2 16.25 -12.31 30.49
C MET A 2 16.13 -12.02 28.98
N LEU A 3 16.43 -12.99 28.11
CA LEU A 3 16.22 -12.83 26.65
C LEU A 3 14.74 -12.93 26.25
N ALA A 4 13.96 -13.79 26.93
CA ALA A 4 12.56 -14.04 26.57
C ALA A 4 11.67 -12.79 26.74
N ILE A 5 11.92 -11.97 27.78
CA ILE A 5 11.15 -10.75 28.02
C ILE A 5 11.50 -9.67 26.98
N ARG A 6 12.76 -9.59 26.55
CA ARG A 6 13.17 -8.66 25.49
C ARG A 6 12.58 -9.06 24.13
N GLN A 7 12.54 -10.36 23.82
CA GLN A 7 11.87 -10.88 22.62
C GLN A 7 10.35 -10.67 22.66
N MET A 8 9.71 -10.89 23.81
CA MET A 8 8.27 -10.62 24.00
C MET A 8 7.93 -9.12 23.90
N LEU A 9 8.77 -8.24 24.46
CA LEU A 9 8.60 -6.78 24.33
C LEU A 9 8.87 -6.28 22.89
N SER A 10 9.77 -6.93 22.15
CA SER A 10 9.96 -6.68 20.71
C SER A 10 8.72 -7.10 19.91
N MET A 11 8.08 -8.22 20.26
CA MET A 11 6.85 -8.71 19.61
C MET A 11 5.63 -7.80 19.87
N VAL A 12 5.59 -7.08 20.99
CA VAL A 12 4.51 -6.13 21.32
C VAL A 12 4.60 -4.84 20.50
N LEU A 13 5.80 -4.45 20.06
CA LEU A 13 6.00 -3.34 19.11
C LEU A 13 5.67 -3.72 17.66
N GLU A 14 5.62 -5.01 17.33
CA GLU A 14 5.32 -5.54 15.99
C GLU A 14 3.82 -5.48 15.63
N GLN A 15 2.92 -5.18 16.57
CA GLN A 15 1.47 -5.23 16.32
C GLN A 15 0.86 -3.98 15.68
N HIS A 16 1.67 -2.97 15.36
CA HIS A 16 1.17 -1.72 14.75
C HIS A 16 1.14 -1.74 13.22
N ALA A 17 1.80 -2.69 12.55
CA ALA A 17 1.74 -2.81 11.09
C ALA A 17 1.20 -4.18 10.69
N GLN A 18 0.18 -4.18 9.84
CA GLN A 18 -0.43 -5.36 9.26
C GLN A 18 -0.18 -5.38 7.75
N GLU A 19 0.40 -6.46 7.23
CA GLU A 19 0.45 -6.68 5.78
C GLU A 19 -0.96 -7.02 5.29
N LEU A 20 -1.39 -6.32 4.27
CA LEU A 20 -2.65 -6.51 3.59
C LEU A 20 -2.37 -7.24 2.28
N GLU A 21 -2.96 -8.42 2.14
CA GLU A 21 -2.71 -9.29 0.98
C GLU A 21 -3.10 -8.57 -0.32
N LEU A 22 -2.26 -8.69 -1.35
CA LEU A 22 -2.53 -8.23 -2.71
C LEU A 22 -2.81 -9.43 -3.61
N GLN A 23 -4.08 -9.62 -3.95
CA GLN A 23 -4.53 -10.72 -4.79
C GLN A 23 -4.61 -10.27 -6.26
N PRO A 24 -3.92 -10.95 -7.19
CA PRO A 24 -4.06 -10.65 -8.60
C PRO A 24 -5.46 -10.98 -9.09
N ARG A 25 -6.02 -10.07 -9.89
CA ARG A 25 -7.30 -10.20 -10.58
C ARG A 25 -7.08 -10.03 -12.08
N GLN A 26 -8.17 -9.99 -12.84
CA GLN A 26 -8.11 -9.81 -14.29
C GLN A 26 -7.56 -8.43 -14.66
N TYR A 27 -7.00 -8.33 -15.87
CA TYR A 27 -6.54 -7.08 -16.49
C TYR A 27 -5.45 -6.33 -15.71
N GLY A 28 -4.55 -7.06 -15.04
CA GLY A 28 -3.40 -6.45 -14.35
C GLY A 28 -3.78 -5.63 -13.11
N VAL A 29 -4.94 -5.91 -12.52
CA VAL A 29 -5.39 -5.30 -11.27
C VAL A 29 -4.98 -6.18 -10.09
N LEU A 30 -4.39 -5.58 -9.06
CA LEU A 30 -4.19 -6.21 -7.75
C LEU A 30 -5.27 -5.68 -6.80
N VAL A 31 -5.86 -6.57 -6.00
CA VAL A 31 -6.90 -6.20 -5.05
C VAL A 31 -6.48 -6.60 -3.65
N SER A 32 -6.61 -5.69 -2.70
CA SER A 32 -6.57 -6.00 -1.27
C SER A 32 -7.98 -5.98 -0.70
N PRO A 33 -8.60 -7.16 -0.51
CA PRO A 33 -9.98 -7.24 -0.07
C PRO A 33 -10.10 -6.97 1.43
N ARG A 34 -11.26 -6.43 1.80
CA ARG A 34 -11.83 -6.35 3.15
C ARG A 34 -10.91 -5.68 4.17
N VAL A 35 -11.00 -4.35 4.21
CA VAL A 35 -10.38 -3.52 5.26
C VAL A 35 -11.49 -3.04 6.18
N ASP A 36 -11.42 -3.41 7.45
CA ASP A 36 -12.44 -3.03 8.43
C ASP A 36 -12.50 -1.51 8.61
N SER A 37 -13.69 -0.97 8.84
CA SER A 37 -13.93 0.47 8.99
C SER A 37 -13.09 1.10 10.11
N GLU A 38 -12.88 0.37 11.21
CA GLU A 38 -12.00 0.78 12.30
C GLU A 38 -10.55 0.95 11.83
N LEU A 39 -10.05 0.03 10.99
CA LEU A 39 -8.70 0.12 10.43
C LEU A 39 -8.59 1.28 9.43
N LEU A 40 -9.60 1.50 8.57
CA LEU A 40 -9.64 2.65 7.66
C LEU A 40 -9.65 4.01 8.39
N GLY A 41 -10.26 4.08 9.56
CA GLY A 41 -10.29 5.27 10.41
C GLY A 41 -8.99 5.52 11.17
N ALA A 42 -8.34 4.46 11.65
CA ALA A 42 -7.22 4.55 12.60
C ALA A 42 -5.83 4.27 11.99
N ALA A 43 -5.73 3.82 10.73
CA ALA A 43 -4.45 3.48 10.11
C ALA A 43 -4.02 4.42 8.98
N SER A 44 -2.70 4.49 8.82
CA SER A 44 -2.03 5.01 7.64
C SER A 44 -1.69 3.85 6.71
N PHE A 45 -1.93 4.01 5.40
CA PHE A 45 -1.71 2.93 4.43
C PHE A 45 -0.43 3.19 3.64
N VAL A 46 0.44 2.18 3.56
CA VAL A 46 1.77 2.26 2.96
C VAL A 46 1.93 1.18 1.90
N LEU A 47 2.47 1.57 0.75
CA LEU A 47 2.89 0.67 -0.30
C LEU A 47 4.41 0.58 -0.31
N ALA A 48 4.95 -0.63 -0.22
CA ALA A 48 6.36 -0.91 -0.47
C ALA A 48 6.50 -1.51 -1.88
N ALA A 49 7.33 -0.89 -2.71
CA ALA A 49 7.53 -1.31 -4.09
C ALA A 49 9.00 -1.64 -4.36
N ARG A 50 9.24 -2.63 -5.20
CA ARG A 50 10.56 -2.98 -5.74
C ARG A 50 10.40 -3.30 -7.21
N ALA A 51 11.36 -2.91 -8.04
CA ALA A 51 11.45 -3.31 -9.44
C ALA A 51 12.92 -3.44 -9.85
N HIS A 52 13.19 -3.97 -11.03
CA HIS A 52 14.53 -4.01 -11.65
C HIS A 52 14.89 -2.66 -12.27
N CYS A 53 14.87 -1.60 -11.47
CA CYS A 53 15.33 -0.25 -11.82
C CYS A 53 15.90 0.44 -10.59
N ASP A 54 16.43 1.65 -10.77
CA ASP A 54 16.94 2.45 -9.65
C ASP A 54 15.80 2.88 -8.70
N ALA A 55 16.09 2.94 -7.40
CA ALA A 55 15.11 3.32 -6.38
C ALA A 55 14.60 4.76 -6.57
N GLU A 56 15.43 5.69 -7.04
CA GLU A 56 15.05 7.07 -7.36
C GLU A 56 14.17 7.12 -8.61
N GLU A 57 14.49 6.32 -9.62
CA GLU A 57 13.64 6.19 -10.81
C GLU A 57 12.25 5.65 -10.42
N LEU A 58 12.19 4.57 -9.63
CA LEU A 58 10.94 4.01 -9.13
C LEU A 58 10.16 5.04 -8.28
N ARG A 59 10.86 5.80 -7.44
CA ARG A 59 10.29 6.85 -6.60
C ARG A 59 9.59 7.94 -7.41
N LEU A 60 10.19 8.34 -8.53
CA LEU A 60 9.68 9.41 -9.40
C LEU A 60 8.57 8.91 -10.34
N ARG A 61 8.72 7.72 -10.92
CA ARG A 61 7.83 7.20 -11.96
C ARG A 61 6.61 6.48 -11.40
N LEU A 62 6.74 5.70 -10.34
CA LEU A 62 5.63 4.85 -9.87
C LEU A 62 4.36 5.65 -9.53
N PRO A 63 4.42 6.81 -8.84
CA PRO A 63 3.22 7.57 -8.49
C PRO A 63 2.37 8.02 -9.68
N SER A 64 2.96 8.30 -10.85
CA SER A 64 2.21 8.68 -12.05
C SER A 64 1.68 7.50 -12.84
N HIS A 65 2.21 6.30 -12.61
CA HIS A 65 1.89 5.08 -13.33
C HIS A 65 1.07 4.09 -12.51
N LEU A 66 0.86 4.33 -11.22
CA LEU A 66 0.07 3.49 -10.33
C LEU A 66 -1.25 4.19 -9.98
N LYS A 67 -2.35 3.63 -10.46
CA LYS A 67 -3.70 4.05 -10.07
C LYS A 67 -4.17 3.23 -8.87
N ILE A 68 -4.69 3.93 -7.88
CA ILE A 68 -5.21 3.34 -6.65
C ILE A 68 -6.65 3.81 -6.48
N GLY A 69 -7.54 2.90 -6.12
CA GLY A 69 -8.95 3.22 -5.90
C GLY A 69 -9.66 2.13 -5.13
N SER A 70 -10.99 2.23 -5.12
CA SER A 70 -11.85 1.16 -4.65
C SER A 70 -11.89 0.01 -5.65
N VAL A 71 -12.28 -1.18 -5.20
CA VAL A 71 -12.43 -2.36 -6.09
C VAL A 71 -13.43 -2.10 -7.22
N GLU A 72 -14.48 -1.33 -6.93
CA GLU A 72 -15.54 -0.99 -7.89
C GLU A 72 -15.11 0.12 -8.86
N SER A 73 -14.36 1.13 -8.38
CA SER A 73 -14.01 2.30 -9.19
C SER A 73 -12.76 2.13 -10.05
N ILE A 74 -11.88 1.16 -9.75
CA ILE A 74 -10.56 1.07 -10.42
C ILE A 74 -10.66 0.97 -11.95
N ARG A 75 -11.67 0.26 -12.47
CA ARG A 75 -11.89 0.11 -13.91
C ARG A 75 -12.24 1.44 -14.57
N GLU A 76 -13.10 2.21 -13.93
CA GLU A 76 -13.49 3.54 -14.39
C GLU A 76 -12.31 4.51 -14.32
N LEU A 77 -11.55 4.50 -13.21
CA LEU A 77 -10.34 5.32 -13.05
C LEU A 77 -9.33 5.06 -14.17
N VAL A 78 -9.13 3.79 -14.53
CA VAL A 78 -8.23 3.40 -15.62
C VAL A 78 -8.78 3.87 -16.97
N GLY A 79 -10.01 3.47 -17.31
CA GLY A 79 -10.60 3.73 -18.64
C GLY A 79 -10.85 5.22 -18.94
N LEU A 80 -11.28 5.98 -17.94
CA LEU A 80 -11.59 7.41 -18.09
C LEU A 80 -10.43 8.34 -17.75
N HIS A 81 -9.24 7.80 -17.47
CA HIS A 81 -8.07 8.60 -17.08
C HIS A 81 -8.30 9.52 -15.87
N LEU A 82 -9.20 9.11 -14.97
CA LEU A 82 -9.50 9.87 -13.76
C LEU A 82 -8.38 9.72 -12.72
N PRO A 83 -8.20 10.75 -11.87
CA PRO A 83 -7.28 10.64 -10.75
C PRO A 83 -7.78 9.61 -9.73
N GLY A 84 -6.86 8.76 -9.26
CA GLY A 84 -7.10 7.88 -8.11
C GLY A 84 -6.54 8.48 -6.82
N ILE A 85 -6.48 7.65 -5.79
CA ILE A 85 -5.87 7.99 -4.50
C ILE A 85 -4.40 8.33 -4.72
N ARG A 86 -3.98 9.49 -4.21
CA ARG A 86 -2.61 9.97 -4.43
C ARG A 86 -1.61 9.12 -3.66
N LEU A 87 -0.50 8.81 -4.34
CA LEU A 87 0.61 8.07 -3.77
C LEU A 87 1.79 9.02 -3.54
N ARG A 88 2.21 9.19 -2.28
CA ARG A 88 3.33 10.09 -1.92
C ARG A 88 4.56 9.30 -1.51
N PRO A 89 5.73 9.54 -2.11
CA PRO A 89 6.97 8.90 -1.67
C PRO A 89 7.33 9.23 -0.22
N LEU A 90 7.86 8.24 0.49
CA LEU A 90 8.48 8.42 1.79
C LEU A 90 10.02 8.44 1.66
N PRO A 91 10.71 9.36 2.37
CA PRO A 91 12.17 9.44 2.32
C PRO A 91 12.85 8.24 3.01
N VAL A 92 12.17 7.61 3.97
CA VAL A 92 12.66 6.48 4.76
C VAL A 92 11.55 5.45 4.96
N ALA A 93 11.94 4.19 5.17
CA ALA A 93 11.01 3.12 5.53
C ALA A 93 10.33 3.42 6.87
N PRO A 94 9.00 3.22 7.00
CA PRO A 94 8.33 3.27 8.30
C PRO A 94 8.93 2.25 9.25
N ARG A 95 9.15 2.66 10.51
CA ARG A 95 9.82 1.82 11.53
C ARG A 95 9.00 0.60 11.93
N GLN A 96 7.69 0.63 11.67
CA GLN A 96 6.73 -0.41 12.00
C GLN A 96 6.72 -1.54 10.96
N ILE A 97 7.18 -1.30 9.73
CA ILE A 97 7.24 -2.32 8.68
C ILE A 97 8.61 -3.01 8.75
N PRO A 98 8.68 -4.35 8.63
CA PRO A 98 9.95 -5.06 8.50
C PRO A 98 10.83 -4.43 7.42
N PHE A 99 12.07 -4.10 7.77
CA PHE A 99 12.97 -3.47 6.82
C PHE A 99 13.29 -4.46 5.69
N HIS A 100 12.91 -4.10 4.46
CA HIS A 100 13.26 -4.83 3.27
C HIS A 100 14.25 -4.00 2.47
N ALA A 101 15.49 -4.50 2.36
CA ALA A 101 16.50 -3.86 1.52
C ALA A 101 15.98 -3.72 0.07
N ALA A 102 16.30 -2.58 -0.56
CA ALA A 102 15.92 -2.25 -1.94
C ALA A 102 14.42 -2.05 -2.23
N LYS A 103 13.59 -1.74 -1.21
CA LYS A 103 12.21 -1.27 -1.42
C LYS A 103 12.10 0.26 -1.32
N THR A 104 11.29 0.83 -2.19
CA THR A 104 10.85 2.23 -2.12
C THR A 104 9.48 2.28 -1.47
N TYR A 105 9.30 3.17 -0.50
CA TYR A 105 8.09 3.25 0.31
C TYR A 105 7.26 4.47 -0.06
N PHE A 106 5.95 4.30 -0.06
CA PHE A 106 4.99 5.33 -0.41
C PHE A 106 3.81 5.29 0.54
N VAL A 107 3.27 6.45 0.92
CA VAL A 107 2.04 6.56 1.71
C VAL A 107 0.87 6.91 0.79
N LEU A 108 -0.28 6.28 1.01
CA LEU A 108 -1.53 6.64 0.36
C LEU A 108 -2.13 7.86 1.08
N ASP A 109 -2.45 8.89 0.32
CA ASP A 109 -3.04 10.12 0.82
C ASP A 109 -4.57 10.01 0.79
N LEU A 110 -5.14 9.30 1.77
CA LEU A 110 -6.57 9.00 1.85
C LEU A 110 -7.38 10.12 2.53
N ASP A 111 -8.22 10.79 1.75
CA ASP A 111 -9.22 11.72 2.26
C ASP A 111 -10.47 11.02 2.81
N ALA A 112 -11.40 11.78 3.40
CA ALA A 112 -12.61 11.23 3.98
C ALA A 112 -13.55 10.55 2.95
N ARG A 113 -13.61 11.08 1.72
CA ARG A 113 -14.46 10.57 0.65
C ARG A 113 -13.89 9.27 0.08
N GLU A 114 -12.58 9.20 -0.10
CA GLU A 114 -11.88 8.01 -0.54
C GLU A 114 -12.04 6.89 0.47
N ARG A 115 -11.89 7.18 1.77
CA ARG A 115 -12.14 6.21 2.85
C ARG A 115 -13.57 5.67 2.81
N GLU A 116 -14.57 6.53 2.68
CA GLU A 116 -15.97 6.12 2.58
C GLU A 116 -16.23 5.24 1.35
N THR A 117 -15.60 5.57 0.22
CA THR A 117 -15.73 4.77 -1.01
C THR A 117 -15.08 3.40 -0.84
N ILE A 118 -13.91 3.33 -0.21
CA ILE A 118 -13.24 2.05 0.08
C ILE A 118 -14.06 1.22 1.06
N ASP A 119 -14.57 1.81 2.13
CA ASP A 119 -15.39 1.14 3.14
C ASP A 119 -16.63 0.50 2.51
N LYS A 120 -17.33 1.23 1.62
CA LYS A 120 -18.48 0.72 0.87
C LYS A 120 -18.13 -0.39 -0.12
N SER A 121 -17.04 -0.22 -0.87
CA SER A 121 -16.62 -1.19 -1.90
C SER A 121 -15.96 -2.46 -1.34
N GLY A 122 -15.54 -2.42 -0.08
CA GLY A 122 -14.90 -3.53 0.60
C GLY A 122 -13.43 -3.76 0.23
N GLY A 123 -12.67 -2.76 -0.24
CA GLY A 123 -11.22 -2.90 -0.35
C GLY A 123 -10.49 -1.94 -1.30
N PHE A 124 -9.18 -2.12 -1.38
CA PHE A 124 -8.30 -1.36 -2.27
C PHE A 124 -8.07 -2.12 -3.57
N ALA A 125 -7.95 -1.38 -4.67
CA ALA A 125 -7.50 -1.89 -5.95
C ALA A 125 -6.38 -1.03 -6.52
N PHE A 126 -5.43 -1.71 -7.16
CA PHE A 126 -4.20 -1.15 -7.68
C PHE A 126 -4.06 -1.56 -9.14
N HIS A 127 -3.77 -0.60 -10.01
CA HIS A 127 -3.48 -0.85 -11.40
C HIS A 127 -2.22 -0.10 -11.81
N VAL A 128 -1.24 -0.85 -12.32
CA VAL A 128 0.02 -0.29 -12.81
C VAL A 128 -0.08 -0.15 -14.32
N SER A 129 -0.08 1.08 -14.82
CA SER A 129 0.00 1.41 -16.23
C SER A 129 1.45 1.74 -16.58
N GLY A 130 2.20 0.80 -17.17
CA GLY A 130 3.59 1.02 -17.58
C GLY A 130 4.46 -0.20 -17.33
N GLU A 131 5.67 -0.18 -17.87
CA GLU A 131 6.63 -1.27 -17.69
C GLU A 131 7.55 -1.01 -16.51
N PHE A 132 7.39 -1.85 -15.48
CA PHE A 132 8.28 -1.94 -14.33
C PHE A 132 8.74 -3.40 -14.23
N PRO A 133 9.89 -3.76 -14.85
CA PRO A 133 10.34 -5.14 -14.88
C PRO A 133 10.55 -5.68 -13.46
N GLY A 134 10.00 -6.85 -13.15
CA GLY A 134 10.10 -7.43 -11.80
C GLY A 134 9.42 -6.62 -10.70
N LEU A 135 8.35 -5.88 -11.02
CA LEU A 135 7.61 -5.11 -10.03
C LEU A 135 6.96 -6.02 -8.97
N GLU A 136 7.39 -5.84 -7.73
CA GLU A 136 6.82 -6.42 -6.53
C GLU A 136 6.18 -5.32 -5.71
N LEU A 137 4.92 -5.53 -5.30
CA LEU A 137 4.19 -4.63 -4.42
C LEU A 137 3.83 -5.36 -3.12
N GLN A 138 3.98 -4.67 -2.00
CA GLN A 138 3.42 -5.06 -0.71
C GLN A 138 2.61 -3.91 -0.15
N PHE A 139 1.49 -4.24 0.46
CA PHE A 139 0.57 -3.26 1.01
C PHE A 139 0.46 -3.43 2.52
N TRP A 140 0.52 -2.33 3.25
CA TRP A 140 0.60 -2.33 4.71
C TRP A 140 -0.37 -1.31 5.29
N ALA A 141 -1.04 -1.68 6.38
CA ALA A 141 -1.75 -0.75 7.24
C ALA A 141 -0.96 -0.56 8.53
N ILE A 142 -0.62 0.69 8.87
CA ILE A 142 0.07 1.07 10.09
C ILE A 142 -0.93 1.80 11.01
N ARG A 143 -1.29 1.19 12.14
CA ARG A 143 -2.16 1.82 13.15
C ARG A 143 -1.43 2.99 13.81
N ASN A 144 -2.09 4.14 13.85
CA ASN A 144 -1.60 5.37 14.49
C ASN A 144 -1.80 5.36 16.00
#